data_AF-A0A7C5ZL94-F1
#
_entry.id   AF-A0A7C5ZL94-F1
#
_cell.length_a   1.000
_cell.length_b   1.000
_cell.length_c   1.000
_cell.angle_alpha   90.00
_cell.angle_beta   90.00
_cell.angle_gamma   90.00
#
_symmetry.space_group_name_H-M   'P 1'
#
loop_
_entity.id
_entity.type
_entity.pdbx_description
1 polymer ?
#
loop_
_entity_poly.entity_id
_entity_poly.type
_entity_poly.pdbx_seq_one_letter_code
_entity_poly.pdbx_strand_id
1 'polypeptide(L)'
;MPARDVAATLEGLVVWPVFTAHPTEARRVTVLRHLRRVANLLVQLASQELRLSERRWLTRQLQQETLLLWETSEVRAQAPTPLDEASSVLNSFLDSVYEVVPRIQSDLSSALCEHYPELGSPAQPCFRFGSWVGGDRDGNPNVTAVITESTLALQRELILARHEQATLELARGFSVDANRVPPSRELLESLEVDRALLPDLARAMNRAYPNEVYRQKLRVISERLRLARESAGKDQTRASGAYASPDEYRRDLAIVDRSLRQAGASSLADGSLADIRANAEVFGFHLATLEVRQDSAKHEAAIAEALSIRQGVEYARLDESRRVDLLRGLIRSGWQLSDRHDLTADTIEVLDTFDAMVAGQRELGERACDTYIISMAESASDTLEVALLAGSSGLCEVSPDGSARSSIDIVPIFEQVRPLRGAGQILDEMLAIPEYRALVRARGDVQQVMLGYSDSNKDGGFLAANWLLYKAHRDLAEACSRHGVRLVLFHGRGGAIGRGGGQMGKAILSQPRAAIGRAIKFTEQGQVVFARYSEPGIAHRHLEQVASALLAASLDPEAIARQEAADSRWEAT
;
A
#
# COMPACT_ATOMS: atom_id res chain seq x y z
N MET A 1 21.55 2.20 22.05
CA MET A 1 21.68 0.87 21.40
C MET A 1 22.84 0.91 20.43
N PRO A 2 23.50 -0.20 20.10
CA PRO A 2 24.52 -0.23 19.06
C PRO A 2 23.94 0.17 17.69
N ALA A 3 24.67 0.99 16.92
CA ALA A 3 24.22 1.46 15.60
C ALA A 3 23.91 0.33 14.61
N ARG A 4 24.65 -0.78 14.68
CA ARG A 4 24.40 -1.97 13.86
C ARG A 4 22.99 -2.56 14.05
N ASP A 5 22.46 -2.52 15.28
CA ASP A 5 21.16 -3.11 15.62
C ASP A 5 20.03 -2.19 15.14
N VAL A 6 20.28 -0.87 15.20
CA VAL A 6 19.40 0.16 14.62
C VAL A 6 19.36 0.04 13.10
N ALA A 7 20.52 -0.04 12.45
CA ALA A 7 20.62 -0.21 11.00
C ALA A 7 19.90 -1.47 10.52
N ALA A 8 20.13 -2.60 11.19
CA ALA A 8 19.47 -3.86 10.87
C ALA A 8 17.94 -3.76 11.02
N THR A 9 17.44 -3.04 12.03
CA THR A 9 16.00 -2.84 12.20
C THR A 9 15.39 -1.92 11.15
N LEU A 10 16.10 -0.85 10.79
CA LEU A 10 15.69 0.06 9.72
C LEU A 10 15.61 -0.68 8.38
N GLU A 11 16.51 -1.64 8.15
CA GLU A 11 16.47 -2.54 7.01
C GLU A 11 15.25 -3.47 7.08
N GLY A 12 14.24 -3.13 6.29
CA GLY A 12 12.95 -3.84 6.24
C GLY A 12 11.87 -3.25 7.15
N LEU A 13 12.11 -2.08 7.77
CA LEU A 13 11.08 -1.34 8.49
C LEU A 13 9.98 -0.88 7.52
N VAL A 14 8.74 -1.35 7.71
CA VAL A 14 7.62 -0.95 6.87
C VAL A 14 6.35 -0.70 7.69
N VAL A 15 5.83 0.51 7.57
CA VAL A 15 4.50 0.91 8.03
C VAL A 15 3.55 0.86 6.84
N TRP A 16 2.53 0.00 6.92
CA TRP A 16 1.63 -0.30 5.80
C TRP A 16 0.14 -0.09 6.16
N PRO A 17 -0.33 1.17 6.24
CA PRO A 17 -1.75 1.47 6.32
C PRO A 17 -2.48 1.02 5.06
N VAL A 18 -3.64 0.38 5.24
CA VAL A 18 -4.54 -0.06 4.17
C VAL A 18 -5.87 0.65 4.30
N PHE A 19 -6.17 1.54 3.35
CA PHE A 19 -7.36 2.37 3.38
C PHE A 19 -8.60 1.60 2.94
N THR A 20 -9.72 1.91 3.58
CA THR A 20 -11.00 1.27 3.29
C THR A 20 -12.13 2.25 3.08
N ALA A 21 -13.17 1.79 2.38
CA ALA A 21 -14.38 2.56 2.17
C ALA A 21 -15.11 2.82 3.50
N HIS A 22 -15.87 3.90 3.56
CA HIS A 22 -16.65 4.23 4.74
C HIS A 22 -18.00 3.48 4.72
N PRO A 23 -18.33 2.67 5.74
CA PRO A 23 -19.51 1.78 5.69
C PRO A 23 -20.88 2.48 5.74
N THR A 24 -21.00 3.65 6.37
CA THR A 24 -22.31 4.31 6.61
C THR A 24 -22.37 5.81 6.34
N GLU A 25 -21.24 6.50 6.27
CA GLU A 25 -21.14 7.95 6.17
C GLU A 25 -20.26 8.30 4.98
N ALA A 26 -20.82 8.22 3.77
CA ALA A 26 -20.21 8.81 2.60
C ALA A 26 -20.36 10.34 2.67
N ARG A 27 -19.82 10.97 3.73
CA ARG A 27 -19.73 12.43 3.84
C ARG A 27 -19.25 12.95 2.51
N ARG A 28 -20.04 13.82 1.90
CA ARG A 28 -19.70 14.36 0.58
C ARG A 28 -18.33 15.01 0.67
N VAL A 29 -17.48 14.80 -0.33
CA VAL A 29 -16.17 15.47 -0.44
C VAL A 29 -16.30 16.99 -0.22
N THR A 30 -17.43 17.57 -0.64
CA THR A 30 -17.79 18.97 -0.37
C THR A 30 -17.82 19.31 1.12
N VAL A 31 -18.48 18.51 1.96
CA VAL A 31 -18.51 18.69 3.43
C VAL A 31 -17.10 18.63 4.00
N LEU A 32 -16.31 17.66 3.57
CA LEU A 32 -14.91 17.50 4.00
C LEU A 32 -14.06 18.72 3.64
N ARG A 33 -14.27 19.30 2.45
CA ARG A 33 -13.62 20.53 2.00
C ARG A 33 -14.00 21.74 2.86
N HIS A 34 -15.28 21.88 3.22
CA HIS A 34 -15.72 22.94 4.12
C HIS A 34 -15.10 22.79 5.52
N LEU A 35 -15.10 21.58 6.09
CA LEU A 35 -14.47 21.30 7.38
C LEU A 35 -12.97 21.65 7.38
N ARG A 36 -12.24 21.28 6.32
CA ARG A 36 -10.82 21.65 6.13
C ARG A 36 -10.62 23.16 6.03
N ARG A 37 -11.49 23.87 5.32
CA ARG A 37 -11.42 25.34 5.24
C ARG A 37 -11.70 26.01 6.58
N VAL A 38 -12.69 25.50 7.34
CA VAL A 38 -12.97 25.94 8.71
C VAL A 38 -11.75 25.72 9.61
N ALA A 39 -11.14 24.52 9.58
CA ALA A 39 -9.95 24.21 10.37
C ALA A 39 -8.78 25.17 10.05
N ASN A 40 -8.49 25.40 8.77
CA ASN A 40 -7.45 26.34 8.34
C ASN A 40 -7.71 27.79 8.79
N LEU A 41 -8.96 28.25 8.74
CA LEU A 41 -9.35 29.58 9.22
C LEU A 41 -9.19 29.70 10.74
N LEU A 42 -9.51 28.65 11.50
CA LEU A 42 -9.29 28.61 12.94
C LEU A 42 -7.80 28.68 13.29
N VAL A 43 -6.94 27.94 12.59
CA VAL A 43 -5.48 28.00 12.76
C VAL A 43 -4.96 29.41 12.49
N GLN A 44 -5.40 30.05 11.40
CA GLN A 44 -5.01 31.43 11.09
C GLN A 44 -5.46 32.40 12.19
N LEU A 45 -6.70 32.28 12.68
CA LEU A 45 -7.26 33.12 13.76
C LEU A 45 -6.55 32.96 15.11
N ALA A 46 -5.94 31.79 15.34
CA ALA A 46 -5.16 31.50 16.54
C ALA A 46 -3.76 32.15 16.52
N SER A 47 -3.33 32.71 15.38
CA SER A 47 -2.06 33.44 15.29
C SER A 47 -2.02 34.65 16.23
N GLN A 48 -0.91 34.79 16.96
CA GLN A 48 -0.73 35.80 18.00
C GLN A 48 -0.54 37.22 17.43
N GLU A 49 -0.14 37.36 16.16
CA GLU A 49 0.27 38.64 15.56
C GLU A 49 -0.76 39.25 14.58
N LEU A 50 -2.02 38.83 14.64
CA LEU A 50 -3.05 39.34 13.72
C LEU A 50 -3.44 40.80 13.99
N ARG A 51 -3.41 41.63 12.95
CA ARG A 51 -3.99 42.98 12.98
C ARG A 51 -5.51 42.91 13.12
N LEU A 52 -6.13 43.96 13.69
CA LEU A 52 -7.59 44.02 13.87
C LEU A 52 -8.37 43.92 12.55
N SER A 53 -7.83 44.43 11.44
CA SER A 53 -8.43 44.28 10.11
C SER A 53 -8.40 42.84 9.61
N GLU A 54 -7.27 42.15 9.78
CA GLU A 54 -7.07 40.75 9.39
C GLU A 54 -7.94 39.82 10.21
N ARG A 55 -7.97 40.00 11.53
CA ARG A 55 -8.87 39.24 12.42
C ARG A 55 -10.34 39.39 12.01
N ARG A 56 -10.78 40.61 11.69
CA ARG A 56 -12.16 40.85 11.21
C ARG A 56 -12.42 40.17 9.86
N TRP A 57 -11.46 40.21 8.94
CA TRP A 57 -11.59 39.56 7.65
C TRP A 57 -11.67 38.03 7.78
N LEU A 58 -10.76 37.41 8.55
CA LEU A 58 -10.76 35.97 8.84
C LEU A 58 -12.04 35.53 9.56
N THR A 59 -12.53 36.31 10.51
CA THR A 59 -13.79 36.01 11.22
C THR A 59 -14.97 36.00 10.25
N ARG A 60 -15.04 36.95 9.30
CA ARG A 60 -16.09 36.94 8.27
C ARG A 60 -15.97 35.73 7.35
N GLN A 61 -14.76 35.36 6.94
CA GLN A 61 -14.54 34.15 6.13
C GLN A 61 -14.98 32.89 6.87
N LEU A 62 -14.67 32.79 8.17
CA LEU A 62 -15.10 31.67 9.01
C LEU A 62 -16.63 31.62 9.13
N GLN A 63 -17.28 32.75 9.38
CA GLN A 63 -18.75 32.82 9.42
C GLN A 63 -19.40 32.39 8.10
N GLN A 64 -18.85 32.86 6.97
CA GLN A 64 -19.34 32.47 5.64
C GLN A 64 -19.18 30.97 5.39
N GLU A 65 -18.04 30.39 5.77
CA GLU A 65 -17.83 28.96 5.58
C GLU A 65 -18.64 28.08 6.52
N THR A 66 -18.81 28.49 7.77
CA THR A 66 -19.72 27.79 8.69
C THR A 66 -21.15 27.82 8.16
N LEU A 67 -21.59 28.94 7.58
CA LEU A 67 -22.90 29.02 6.94
C LEU A 67 -22.98 28.12 5.70
N LEU A 68 -21.97 28.12 4.82
CA LEU A 68 -21.94 27.22 3.66
C LEU A 68 -21.99 25.75 4.07
N LEU A 69 -21.24 25.37 5.12
CA LEU A 69 -21.29 24.03 5.69
C LEU A 69 -22.70 23.69 6.18
N TRP A 70 -23.35 24.61 6.90
CA TRP A 70 -24.72 24.44 7.41
C TRP A 70 -25.76 24.27 6.28
N GLU A 71 -25.63 25.05 5.20
CA GLU A 71 -26.52 24.98 4.04
C GLU A 71 -26.20 23.80 3.09
N THR A 72 -25.09 23.09 3.30
CA THR A 72 -24.69 21.95 2.47
C THR A 72 -25.29 20.66 2.99
N SER A 73 -26.17 20.02 2.20
CA SER A 73 -26.70 18.70 2.53
C SER A 73 -25.57 17.68 2.77
N GLU A 74 -25.52 17.13 3.98
CA GLU A 74 -24.55 16.13 4.41
C GLU A 74 -24.80 14.75 3.77
N VAL A 75 -26.08 14.44 3.53
CA VAL A 75 -26.53 13.17 2.96
C VAL A 75 -26.57 13.26 1.44
N ARG A 76 -26.10 12.20 0.76
CA ARG A 76 -26.24 12.06 -0.70
C ARG A 76 -27.66 11.61 -1.05
N ALA A 77 -28.22 12.16 -2.11
CA ALA A 77 -29.54 11.74 -2.62
C ALA A 77 -29.50 10.36 -3.31
N GLN A 78 -28.33 9.93 -3.81
CA GLN A 78 -28.10 8.64 -4.45
C GLN A 78 -26.92 7.94 -3.78
N ALA A 79 -26.98 6.61 -3.66
CA ALA A 79 -25.86 5.81 -3.20
C ALA A 79 -24.67 5.97 -4.18
N PRO A 80 -23.45 6.16 -3.67
CA PRO A 80 -22.26 6.25 -4.52
C PRO A 80 -22.00 4.93 -5.25
N THR A 81 -21.45 5.00 -6.46
CA THR A 81 -20.85 3.81 -7.09
C THR A 81 -19.54 3.44 -6.36
N PRO A 82 -19.06 2.19 -6.45
CA PRO A 82 -17.75 1.82 -5.91
C PRO A 82 -16.61 2.71 -6.41
N LEU A 83 -16.69 3.18 -7.66
CA LEU A 83 -15.70 4.09 -8.24
C LEU A 83 -15.78 5.51 -7.66
N ASP A 84 -16.98 6.00 -7.32
CA ASP A 84 -17.13 7.27 -6.61
C ASP A 84 -16.53 7.21 -5.21
N GLU A 85 -16.68 6.07 -4.51
CA GLU A 85 -16.05 5.83 -3.22
C GLU A 85 -14.53 5.78 -3.34
N ALA A 86 -14.02 5.05 -4.35
CA ALA A 86 -12.59 4.98 -4.64
C ALA A 86 -12.03 6.39 -4.87
N SER A 87 -12.64 7.15 -5.77
CA SER A 87 -12.23 8.53 -6.06
C SER A 87 -12.27 9.42 -4.80
N SER A 88 -13.32 9.33 -4.00
CA SER A 88 -13.45 10.11 -2.77
C SER A 88 -12.34 9.78 -1.77
N VAL A 89 -12.11 8.49 -1.49
CA VAL A 89 -11.11 8.06 -0.50
C VAL A 89 -9.71 8.40 -0.99
N LEU A 90 -9.35 8.01 -2.22
CA LEU A 90 -8.04 8.23 -2.80
C LEU A 90 -7.66 9.71 -2.87
N ASN A 91 -8.57 10.57 -3.35
CA ASN A 91 -8.31 12.01 -3.40
C ASN A 91 -8.19 12.64 -2.00
N SER A 92 -8.97 12.16 -1.03
CA SER A 92 -9.00 12.77 0.30
C SER A 92 -7.68 12.61 1.06
N PHE A 93 -6.96 11.50 0.85
CA PHE A 93 -5.69 11.26 1.53
C PHE A 93 -4.46 11.59 0.69
N LEU A 94 -4.53 11.47 -0.65
CA LEU A 94 -3.36 11.63 -1.53
C LEU A 94 -2.58 12.91 -1.23
N ASP A 95 -3.25 14.06 -1.20
CA ASP A 95 -2.58 15.34 -0.95
C ASP A 95 -1.83 15.36 0.39
N SER A 96 -2.43 14.76 1.41
CA SER A 96 -1.88 14.74 2.76
C SER A 96 -0.70 13.77 2.87
N VAL A 97 -0.86 12.51 2.45
CA VAL A 97 0.22 11.52 2.56
C VAL A 97 1.40 11.87 1.67
N TYR A 98 1.16 12.49 0.50
CA TYR A 98 2.21 12.93 -0.41
C TYR A 98 3.07 14.07 0.18
N GLU A 99 2.50 14.90 1.05
CA GLU A 99 3.25 15.91 1.81
C GLU A 99 3.94 15.29 3.04
N VAL A 100 3.27 14.36 3.72
CA VAL A 100 3.70 13.85 5.03
C VAL A 100 4.84 12.85 4.94
N VAL A 101 4.81 11.95 3.94
CA VAL A 101 5.82 10.88 3.79
C VAL A 101 7.24 11.44 3.73
N PRO A 102 7.55 12.45 2.88
CA PRO A 102 8.89 13.04 2.86
C PRO A 102 9.29 13.70 4.17
N ARG A 103 8.34 14.35 4.85
CA ARG A 103 8.60 15.03 6.14
C ARG A 103 9.02 14.03 7.21
N ILE A 104 8.31 12.91 7.34
CA ILE A 104 8.69 11.85 8.29
C ILE A 104 10.07 11.26 7.94
N GLN A 105 10.37 11.10 6.65
CA GLN A 105 11.70 10.62 6.25
C GLN A 105 12.80 11.63 6.56
N SER A 106 12.53 12.93 6.39
CA SER A 106 13.45 14.00 6.78
C SER A 106 13.67 14.03 8.30
N ASP A 107 12.61 13.86 9.09
CA ASP A 107 12.70 13.78 10.55
C ASP A 107 13.55 12.59 11.00
N LEU A 108 13.32 11.41 10.41
CA LEU A 108 14.11 10.21 10.68
C LEU A 108 15.58 10.38 10.26
N SER A 109 15.83 10.97 9.10
CA SER A 109 17.19 11.26 8.62
C SER A 109 17.92 12.20 9.57
N SER A 110 17.23 13.25 10.03
CA SER A 110 17.79 14.23 10.98
C SER A 110 18.12 13.58 12.31
N ALA A 111 17.21 12.75 12.85
CA ALA A 111 17.44 12.02 14.09
C ALA A 111 18.60 11.02 13.99
N LEU A 112 18.77 10.35 12.85
CA LEU A 112 19.89 9.45 12.61
C LEU A 112 21.21 10.22 12.48
N CYS A 113 21.25 11.33 11.75
CA CYS A 113 22.46 12.17 11.68
C CYS A 113 22.88 12.71 13.04
N GLU A 114 21.93 13.03 13.93
CA GLU A 114 22.21 13.53 15.28
C GLU A 114 22.69 12.43 16.24
N HIS A 115 22.02 11.27 16.25
CA HIS A 115 22.26 10.23 17.26
C HIS A 115 23.08 9.03 16.77
N TYR A 116 23.17 8.80 15.46
CA TYR A 116 23.86 7.70 14.80
C TYR A 116 24.54 8.17 13.51
N PRO A 117 25.47 9.16 13.57
CA PRO A 117 26.06 9.79 12.38
C PRO A 117 26.74 8.81 11.42
N GLU A 118 27.20 7.65 11.91
CA GLU A 118 27.77 6.57 11.11
C GLU A 118 26.78 5.87 10.18
N LEU A 119 25.47 5.98 10.44
CA LEU A 119 24.42 5.38 9.61
C LEU A 119 23.98 6.28 8.45
N GLY A 120 24.15 7.60 8.62
CA GLY A 120 23.65 8.59 7.67
C GLY A 120 22.13 8.53 7.47
N SER A 121 21.66 9.03 6.33
CA SER A 121 20.24 9.01 5.98
C SER A 121 19.79 7.62 5.50
N PRO A 122 18.59 7.16 5.89
CA PRO A 122 18.05 5.89 5.42
C PRO A 122 17.84 5.93 3.91
N ALA A 123 18.25 4.86 3.24
CA ALA A 123 18.24 4.77 1.78
C ALA A 123 16.82 4.80 1.17
N GLN A 124 15.82 4.33 1.91
CA GLN A 124 14.44 4.24 1.43
C GLN A 124 13.43 4.67 2.51
N PRO A 125 12.28 5.24 2.10
CA PRO A 125 11.14 5.48 2.99
C PRO A 125 10.62 4.17 3.59
N CYS A 126 10.20 4.20 4.85
CA CYS A 126 9.64 3.05 5.57
C CYS A 126 8.11 2.90 5.40
N PHE A 127 7.54 3.37 4.29
CA PHE A 127 6.09 3.41 4.08
C PHE A 127 5.66 2.64 2.84
N ARG A 128 4.53 1.93 2.97
CA ARG A 128 3.72 1.42 1.87
C ARG A 128 2.26 1.78 2.14
N PHE A 129 1.47 1.93 1.10
CA PHE A 129 0.03 2.20 1.24
C PHE A 129 -0.75 1.13 0.49
N GLY A 130 -1.78 0.60 1.13
CA GLY A 130 -2.75 -0.29 0.50
C GLY A 130 -4.12 0.38 0.38
N SER A 131 -4.97 -0.14 -0.49
CA SER A 131 -6.37 0.24 -0.61
C SER A 131 -7.22 -0.99 -0.86
N TRP A 132 -8.36 -1.07 -0.18
CA TRP A 132 -9.41 -2.06 -0.46
C TRP A 132 -10.54 -1.48 -1.31
N VAL A 133 -10.59 -0.15 -1.48
CA VAL A 133 -11.68 0.48 -2.23
C VAL A 133 -11.53 0.12 -3.70
N GLY A 134 -12.49 -0.63 -4.25
CA GLY A 134 -12.45 -1.18 -5.61
C GLY A 134 -11.79 -2.56 -5.74
N GLY A 135 -11.26 -3.13 -4.65
CA GLY A 135 -10.65 -4.47 -4.61
C GLY A 135 -11.35 -5.45 -3.67
N ASP A 136 -11.96 -4.96 -2.59
CA ASP A 136 -12.74 -5.75 -1.64
C ASP A 136 -14.14 -6.05 -2.17
N ARG A 137 -14.34 -7.30 -2.58
CA ARG A 137 -15.57 -7.82 -3.19
C ARG A 137 -16.30 -8.82 -2.29
N ASP A 138 -15.75 -9.09 -1.11
CA ASP A 138 -16.37 -9.96 -0.12
C ASP A 138 -17.73 -9.38 0.32
N GLY A 139 -18.80 -10.16 0.10
CA GLY A 139 -20.18 -9.74 0.35
C GLY A 139 -20.68 -8.57 -0.51
N ASN A 140 -19.93 -8.11 -1.52
CA ASN A 140 -20.29 -6.96 -2.35
C ASN A 140 -20.23 -7.27 -3.85
N PRO A 141 -21.35 -7.70 -4.47
CA PRO A 141 -21.38 -8.05 -5.90
C PRO A 141 -21.18 -6.86 -6.84
N ASN A 142 -21.19 -5.62 -6.33
CA ASN A 142 -20.95 -4.44 -7.16
C ASN A 142 -19.46 -4.20 -7.45
N VAL A 143 -18.55 -4.89 -6.76
CA VAL A 143 -17.11 -4.81 -7.02
C VAL A 143 -16.72 -5.94 -7.95
N THR A 144 -16.79 -5.66 -9.25
CA THR A 144 -16.42 -6.60 -10.32
C THR A 144 -14.98 -6.39 -10.78
N ALA A 145 -14.46 -7.30 -11.61
CA ALA A 145 -13.17 -7.17 -12.29
C ALA A 145 -13.04 -5.82 -13.02
N VAL A 146 -14.10 -5.37 -13.70
CA VAL A 146 -14.16 -4.05 -14.37
C VAL A 146 -13.98 -2.89 -13.38
N ILE A 147 -14.56 -2.99 -12.17
CA ILE A 147 -14.36 -1.98 -11.13
C ILE A 147 -12.92 -2.00 -10.62
N THR A 148 -12.31 -3.17 -10.47
CA THR A 148 -10.90 -3.32 -10.10
C THR A 148 -9.99 -2.65 -11.13
N GLU A 149 -10.18 -2.92 -12.44
CA GLU A 149 -9.43 -2.26 -13.52
C GLU A 149 -9.63 -0.73 -13.53
N SER A 150 -10.90 -0.29 -13.41
CA SER A 150 -11.24 1.13 -13.39
C SER A 150 -10.60 1.85 -12.21
N THR A 151 -10.51 1.18 -11.06
CA THR A 151 -9.88 1.72 -9.85
C THR A 151 -8.37 1.83 -10.03
N LEU A 152 -7.71 0.84 -10.63
CA LEU A 152 -6.28 0.89 -10.96
C LEU A 152 -5.96 2.04 -11.92
N ALA A 153 -6.78 2.22 -12.96
CA ALA A 153 -6.65 3.34 -13.90
C ALA A 153 -6.83 4.70 -13.20
N LEU A 154 -7.80 4.81 -12.28
CA LEU A 154 -8.00 6.01 -11.47
C LEU A 154 -6.79 6.31 -10.57
N GLN A 155 -6.23 5.29 -9.90
CA GLN A 155 -5.04 5.47 -9.07
C GLN A 155 -3.85 5.98 -9.90
N ARG A 156 -3.64 5.42 -11.10
CA ARG A 156 -2.62 5.85 -12.06
C ARG A 156 -2.79 7.33 -12.43
N GLU A 157 -3.99 7.73 -12.82
CA GLU A 157 -4.29 9.12 -13.20
C GLU A 157 -3.94 10.09 -12.07
N LEU A 158 -4.41 9.79 -10.85
CA LEU A 158 -4.22 10.65 -9.68
C LEU A 158 -2.74 10.81 -9.31
N ILE A 159 -1.97 9.72 -9.24
CA ILE A 159 -0.57 9.79 -8.82
C ILE A 159 0.32 10.42 -9.89
N LEU A 160 0.08 10.13 -11.18
CA LEU A 160 0.83 10.76 -12.26
C LEU A 160 0.55 12.26 -12.33
N ALA A 161 -0.71 12.68 -12.15
CA ALA A 161 -1.06 14.10 -12.08
C ALA A 161 -0.34 14.79 -10.90
N ARG A 162 -0.26 14.13 -9.74
CA ARG A 162 0.42 14.68 -8.57
C ARG A 162 1.94 14.76 -8.76
N HIS A 163 2.58 13.73 -9.32
CA HIS A 163 4.00 13.75 -9.68
C HIS A 163 4.31 14.81 -10.74
N GLU A 164 3.47 14.93 -11.76
CA GLU A 164 3.58 15.95 -12.82
C GLU A 164 3.56 17.35 -12.20
N GLN A 165 2.56 17.62 -11.35
CA GLN A 165 2.40 18.91 -10.67
C GLN A 165 3.60 19.23 -9.76
N ALA A 166 4.01 18.31 -8.89
CA ALA A 166 5.10 18.53 -7.95
C ALA A 166 6.44 18.80 -8.68
N THR A 167 6.72 18.02 -9.73
CA THR A 167 7.91 18.21 -10.57
C THR A 167 7.86 19.55 -11.31
N LEU A 168 6.70 19.93 -11.80
CA LEU A 168 6.49 21.20 -12.50
C LEU A 168 6.69 22.41 -11.56
N GLU A 169 6.15 22.34 -10.36
CA GLU A 169 6.31 23.36 -9.32
C GLU A 169 7.78 23.52 -8.94
N LEU A 170 8.50 22.42 -8.73
CA LEU A 170 9.94 22.44 -8.52
C LEU A 170 10.66 23.10 -9.70
N ALA A 171 10.37 22.67 -10.94
CA ALA A 171 11.02 23.21 -12.12
C ALA A 171 10.83 24.74 -12.25
N ARG A 172 9.63 25.26 -11.96
CA ARG A 172 9.35 26.71 -11.97
C ARG A 172 10.21 27.46 -10.95
N GLY A 173 10.41 26.90 -9.75
CA GLY A 173 11.26 27.49 -8.72
C GLY A 173 12.77 27.30 -8.93
N PHE A 174 13.20 26.31 -9.72
CA PHE A 174 14.60 25.86 -9.76
C PHE A 174 15.48 26.63 -10.77
N SER A 175 15.76 27.91 -10.51
CA SER A 175 16.54 28.81 -11.40
C SER A 175 18.08 28.64 -11.26
N VAL A 176 18.58 27.41 -11.20
CA VAL A 176 20.01 27.16 -10.98
C VAL A 176 20.80 27.43 -12.27
N ASP A 177 21.71 28.40 -12.22
CA ASP A 177 22.60 28.73 -13.34
C ASP A 177 23.76 27.72 -13.45
N ALA A 178 23.94 27.15 -14.64
CA ALA A 178 24.94 26.13 -14.92
C ALA A 178 26.40 26.60 -14.76
N ASN A 179 26.68 27.91 -14.76
CA ASN A 179 28.05 28.39 -14.50
C ASN A 179 28.37 28.42 -13.00
N ARG A 180 27.34 28.56 -12.14
CA ARG A 180 27.51 28.56 -10.68
C ARG A 180 27.45 27.15 -10.10
N VAL A 181 26.58 26.32 -10.66
CA VAL A 181 26.44 24.90 -10.29
C VAL A 181 26.59 24.08 -11.57
N PRO A 182 27.81 23.68 -11.94
CA PRO A 182 28.05 22.94 -13.17
C PRO A 182 27.26 21.63 -13.23
N PRO A 183 26.50 21.36 -14.31
CA PRO A 183 25.84 20.08 -14.48
C PRO A 183 26.87 18.97 -14.73
N SER A 184 26.60 17.79 -14.19
CA SER A 184 27.40 16.60 -14.49
C SER A 184 27.27 16.20 -15.96
N ARG A 185 28.26 15.46 -16.46
CA ARG A 185 28.23 14.87 -17.80
C ARG A 185 27.02 13.95 -17.99
N GLU A 186 26.69 13.15 -16.97
CA GLU A 186 25.53 12.26 -16.96
C GLU A 186 24.22 13.03 -17.17
N LEU A 187 24.05 14.16 -16.48
CA LEU A 187 22.86 15.01 -16.63
C LEU A 187 22.75 15.62 -18.03
N LEU A 188 23.86 16.07 -18.61
CA LEU A 188 23.89 16.62 -19.97
C LEU A 188 23.54 15.55 -21.02
N GLU A 189 24.14 14.36 -20.93
CA GLU A 189 23.85 13.24 -21.83
C GLU A 189 22.38 12.80 -21.73
N SER A 190 21.83 12.71 -20.52
CA SER A 190 20.42 12.42 -20.28
C SER A 190 19.50 13.49 -20.92
N LEU A 191 19.84 14.77 -20.79
CA LEU A 191 19.06 15.86 -21.37
C LEU A 191 19.13 15.89 -22.90
N GLU A 192 20.23 15.47 -23.52
CA GLU A 192 20.31 15.37 -24.99
C GLU A 192 19.37 14.28 -25.53
N VAL A 193 19.29 13.13 -24.85
CA VAL A 193 18.31 12.07 -25.20
C VAL A 193 16.88 12.62 -25.12
N ASP A 194 16.57 13.32 -24.02
CA ASP A 194 15.28 13.98 -23.82
C ASP A 194 14.95 15.01 -24.92
N ARG A 195 15.94 15.79 -25.36
CA ARG A 195 15.77 16.80 -26.43
C ARG A 195 15.45 16.15 -27.77
N ALA A 196 16.00 14.97 -28.04
CA ALA A 196 15.66 14.20 -29.24
C ALA A 196 14.23 13.64 -29.17
N LEU A 197 13.77 13.22 -27.98
CA LEU A 197 12.41 12.72 -27.76
C LEU A 197 11.35 13.82 -27.81
N LEU A 198 11.67 15.02 -27.32
CA LEU A 198 10.74 16.15 -27.15
C LEU A 198 11.30 17.45 -27.78
N PRO A 199 11.47 17.51 -29.12
CA PRO A 199 12.17 18.61 -29.78
C PRO A 199 11.46 19.97 -29.67
N ASP A 200 10.13 19.99 -29.65
CA ASP A 200 9.36 21.24 -29.52
C ASP A 200 9.50 21.86 -28.13
N LEU A 201 9.39 21.03 -27.10
CA LEU A 201 9.65 21.44 -25.73
C LEU A 201 11.09 21.95 -25.62
N ALA A 202 12.08 21.16 -26.05
CA ALA A 202 13.49 21.53 -26.03
C ALA A 202 13.77 22.91 -26.66
N ARG A 203 13.17 23.21 -27.82
CA ARG A 203 13.29 24.52 -28.48
C ARG A 203 12.72 25.65 -27.63
N ALA A 204 11.55 25.46 -27.02
CA ALA A 204 10.94 26.46 -26.12
C ALA A 204 11.81 26.69 -24.87
N MET A 205 12.32 25.62 -24.27
CA MET A 205 13.20 25.66 -23.09
C MET A 205 14.50 26.41 -23.36
N ASN A 206 15.20 26.07 -24.45
CA ASN A 206 16.46 26.69 -24.82
C ASN A 206 16.32 28.20 -25.09
N ARG A 207 15.14 28.65 -25.55
CA ARG A 207 14.86 30.08 -25.72
C ARG A 207 14.59 30.78 -24.40
N ALA A 208 13.82 30.15 -23.51
CA ALA A 208 13.37 30.78 -22.27
C ALA A 208 14.42 30.73 -21.14
N TYR A 209 15.22 29.66 -21.07
CA TYR A 209 16.18 29.40 -19.99
C TYR A 209 17.43 28.65 -20.49
N PRO A 210 18.26 29.26 -21.36
CA PRO A 210 19.37 28.60 -22.04
C PRO A 210 20.43 28.00 -21.10
N ASN A 211 20.69 28.62 -19.95
CA ASN A 211 21.74 28.19 -19.00
C ASN A 211 21.22 27.46 -17.76
N GLU A 212 19.92 27.21 -17.65
CA GLU A 212 19.32 26.57 -16.46
C GLU A 212 19.07 25.08 -16.71
N VAL A 213 20.15 24.31 -16.88
CA VAL A 213 20.12 22.89 -17.28
C VAL A 213 19.24 22.04 -16.34
N TYR A 214 19.31 22.27 -15.04
CA TYR A 214 18.48 21.57 -14.06
C TYR A 214 16.98 21.86 -14.24
N ARG A 215 16.62 23.13 -14.50
CA ARG A 215 15.22 23.51 -14.83
C ARG A 215 14.76 22.82 -16.10
N GLN A 216 15.60 22.78 -17.13
CA GLN A 216 15.28 22.09 -18.39
C GLN A 216 14.99 20.61 -18.16
N LYS A 217 15.85 19.91 -17.41
CA LYS A 217 15.65 18.50 -17.10
C LYS A 217 14.35 18.28 -16.31
N LEU A 218 14.09 19.05 -15.26
CA LEU A 218 12.87 18.93 -14.46
C LEU A 218 11.59 19.22 -15.29
N ARG A 219 11.66 20.19 -16.21
CA ARG A 219 10.58 20.48 -17.16
C ARG A 219 10.30 19.32 -18.10
N VAL A 220 11.34 18.63 -18.57
CA VAL A 220 11.17 17.40 -19.35
C VAL A 220 10.56 16.30 -18.51
N ILE A 221 11.08 16.05 -17.30
CA ILE A 221 10.53 15.02 -16.40
C ILE A 221 9.02 15.23 -16.20
N SER A 222 8.59 16.47 -15.94
CA SER A 222 7.17 16.83 -15.84
C SER A 222 6.38 16.52 -17.12
N GLU A 223 6.91 16.86 -18.30
CA GLU A 223 6.24 16.57 -19.57
C GLU A 223 6.14 15.06 -19.84
N ARG A 224 7.18 14.29 -19.53
CA ARG A 224 7.18 12.84 -19.69
C ARG A 224 6.16 12.16 -18.77
N LEU A 225 5.94 12.69 -17.57
CA LEU A 225 4.85 12.28 -16.66
C LEU A 225 3.47 12.60 -17.26
N ARG A 226 3.28 13.81 -17.81
CA ARG A 226 2.04 14.19 -18.51
C ARG A 226 1.72 13.25 -19.66
N LEU A 227 2.72 12.93 -20.49
CA LEU A 227 2.58 11.98 -21.59
C LEU A 227 2.27 10.56 -21.09
N ALA A 228 2.92 10.10 -20.01
CA ALA A 228 2.62 8.80 -19.39
C ALA A 228 1.17 8.75 -18.87
N ARG A 229 0.64 9.86 -18.35
CA ARG A 229 -0.73 10.01 -17.90
C ARG A 229 -1.72 9.92 -19.07
N GLU A 230 -1.48 10.67 -20.15
CA GLU A 230 -2.34 10.71 -21.35
C GLU A 230 -2.27 9.45 -22.24
N SER A 231 -1.26 8.60 -22.00
CA SER A 231 -1.06 7.33 -22.70
C SER A 231 -1.86 6.15 -22.13
N ALA A 232 -2.53 6.32 -20.98
CA ALA A 232 -3.32 5.26 -20.35
C ALA A 232 -4.36 4.67 -21.33
N GLY A 233 -4.44 3.34 -21.38
CA GLY A 233 -5.36 2.61 -22.29
C GLY A 233 -5.05 2.72 -23.79
N LYS A 234 -3.94 3.34 -24.18
CA LYS A 234 -3.45 3.37 -25.56
C LYS A 234 -2.20 2.49 -25.66
N ASP A 235 -2.01 1.80 -26.78
CA ASP A 235 -0.78 1.06 -27.05
C ASP A 235 0.44 1.95 -26.73
N GLN A 236 1.25 1.54 -25.74
CA GLN A 236 2.43 2.26 -25.22
C GLN A 236 3.42 2.63 -26.34
N THR A 237 3.35 1.94 -27.47
CA THR A 237 4.13 2.21 -28.69
C THR A 237 3.85 3.57 -29.32
N ARG A 238 2.81 4.31 -28.90
CA ARG A 238 2.41 5.58 -29.55
C ARG A 238 2.75 6.87 -28.80
N ALA A 239 3.14 6.84 -27.53
CA ALA A 239 3.48 8.06 -26.79
C ALA A 239 5.00 8.27 -26.73
N SER A 240 5.61 8.67 -27.86
CA SER A 240 7.04 9.02 -27.93
C SER A 240 7.40 9.97 -26.78
N GLY A 241 8.30 9.54 -25.89
CA GLY A 241 8.77 10.32 -24.74
C GLY A 241 8.08 10.05 -23.40
N ALA A 242 6.96 9.32 -23.35
CA ALA A 242 6.33 8.94 -22.07
C ALA A 242 7.25 8.03 -21.24
N TYR A 243 7.13 8.10 -19.90
CA TYR A 243 7.75 7.09 -19.04
C TYR A 243 7.04 5.75 -19.19
N ALA A 244 7.81 4.68 -19.43
CA ALA A 244 7.28 3.32 -19.50
C ALA A 244 7.11 2.70 -18.10
N SER A 245 7.92 3.14 -17.12
CA SER A 245 7.89 2.61 -15.76
C SER A 245 8.27 3.68 -14.72
N PRO A 246 7.87 3.51 -13.45
CA PRO A 246 8.33 4.38 -12.37
C PRO A 246 9.85 4.33 -12.18
N ASP A 247 10.54 3.28 -12.63
CA ASP A 247 12.00 3.13 -12.52
C ASP A 247 12.74 4.11 -13.43
N GLU A 248 12.22 4.38 -14.63
CA GLU A 248 12.74 5.43 -15.51
C GLU A 248 12.62 6.81 -14.85
N TYR A 249 11.45 7.11 -14.27
CA TYR A 249 11.21 8.36 -13.56
C TYR A 249 12.16 8.53 -12.36
N ARG A 250 12.30 7.50 -11.52
CA ARG A 250 13.23 7.52 -10.39
C ARG A 250 14.68 7.69 -10.82
N ARG A 251 15.10 7.04 -11.92
CA ARG A 251 16.45 7.20 -12.48
C ARG A 251 16.72 8.65 -12.89
N ASP A 252 15.79 9.30 -13.58
CA ASP A 252 15.94 10.69 -14.00
C ASP A 252 16.06 11.65 -12.81
N LEU A 253 15.26 11.46 -11.75
CA LEU A 253 15.41 12.23 -10.51
C LEU A 253 16.76 11.97 -9.82
N ALA A 254 17.25 10.73 -9.85
CA ALA A 254 18.54 10.36 -9.26
C ALA A 254 19.73 10.98 -10.01
N ILE A 255 19.64 11.15 -11.33
CA ILE A 255 20.64 11.88 -12.13
C ILE A 255 20.72 13.35 -11.68
N VAL A 256 19.56 13.99 -11.48
CA VAL A 256 19.50 15.38 -10.98
C VAL A 256 20.12 15.48 -9.58
N ASP A 257 19.77 14.57 -8.67
CA ASP A 257 20.31 14.51 -7.30
C ASP A 257 21.84 14.35 -7.30
N ARG A 258 22.37 13.34 -8.02
CA ARG A 258 23.82 13.10 -8.12
C ARG A 258 24.56 14.31 -8.67
N SER A 259 24.01 14.94 -9.72
CA SER A 259 24.60 16.12 -10.35
C SER A 259 24.71 17.30 -9.37
N LEU A 260 23.65 17.58 -8.60
CA LEU A 260 23.66 18.64 -7.59
C LEU A 260 24.69 18.38 -6.50
N ARG A 261 24.76 17.14 -5.99
CA ARG A 261 25.73 16.76 -4.96
C ARG A 261 27.17 16.86 -5.45
N GLN A 262 27.45 16.40 -6.67
CA GLN A 262 28.79 16.52 -7.30
C GLN A 262 29.23 17.97 -7.45
N ALA A 263 28.28 18.88 -7.72
CA ALA A 263 28.54 20.31 -7.84
C ALA A 263 28.59 21.05 -6.47
N GLY A 264 28.53 20.34 -5.34
CA GLY A 264 28.56 20.92 -4.00
C GLY A 264 27.24 21.60 -3.56
N ALA A 265 26.16 21.38 -4.31
CA ALA A 265 24.83 21.96 -4.05
C ALA A 265 23.89 20.97 -3.34
N SER A 266 24.40 20.18 -2.40
CA SER A 266 23.63 19.13 -1.70
C SER A 266 22.36 19.66 -1.02
N SER A 267 22.38 20.87 -0.48
CA SER A 267 21.20 21.49 0.13
C SER A 267 20.01 21.67 -0.83
N LEU A 268 20.28 21.83 -2.13
CA LEU A 268 19.23 21.84 -3.15
C LEU A 268 18.70 20.44 -3.46
N ALA A 269 19.56 19.43 -3.36
CA ALA A 269 19.17 18.03 -3.52
C ALA A 269 18.34 17.53 -2.33
N ASP A 270 18.67 17.96 -1.11
CA ASP A 270 18.02 17.59 0.15
C ASP A 270 16.68 18.32 0.41
N GLY A 271 16.28 19.24 -0.48
CA GLY A 271 14.99 19.95 -0.41
C GLY A 271 13.88 19.23 -1.17
N SER A 272 13.05 19.99 -1.91
CA SER A 272 11.89 19.43 -2.64
C SER A 272 12.24 18.35 -3.67
N LEU A 273 13.48 18.25 -4.14
CA LEU A 273 13.91 17.12 -4.97
C LEU A 273 13.91 15.81 -4.17
N ALA A 274 14.45 15.81 -2.95
CA ALA A 274 14.39 14.66 -2.05
C ALA A 274 12.93 14.27 -1.74
N ASP A 275 12.04 15.25 -1.56
CA ASP A 275 10.62 14.98 -1.34
C ASP A 275 9.97 14.24 -2.52
N ILE A 276 10.22 14.72 -3.74
CA ILE A 276 9.71 14.09 -4.96
C ILE A 276 10.30 12.68 -5.13
N ARG A 277 11.59 12.50 -4.81
CA ARG A 277 12.25 11.18 -4.86
C ARG A 277 11.66 10.19 -3.86
N ALA A 278 11.44 10.62 -2.61
CA ALA A 278 10.80 9.79 -1.59
C ALA A 278 9.39 9.36 -2.02
N ASN A 279 8.60 10.30 -2.55
CA ASN A 279 7.27 10.01 -3.06
C ASN A 279 7.29 9.05 -4.28
N ALA A 280 8.24 9.23 -5.20
CA ALA A 280 8.38 8.32 -6.34
C ALA A 280 8.72 6.88 -5.91
N GLU A 281 9.48 6.71 -4.83
CA GLU A 281 9.82 5.40 -4.26
C GLU A 281 8.58 4.73 -3.62
N VAL A 282 7.85 5.48 -2.79
CA VAL A 282 6.66 4.97 -2.08
C VAL A 282 5.53 4.65 -3.04
N PHE A 283 5.10 5.63 -3.83
CA PHE A 283 3.83 5.58 -4.57
C PHE A 283 3.98 5.01 -5.99
N GLY A 284 5.18 5.05 -6.58
CA GLY A 284 5.40 4.64 -7.97
C GLY A 284 4.38 5.28 -8.92
N PHE A 285 3.84 4.50 -9.86
CA PHE A 285 2.74 4.92 -10.74
C PHE A 285 1.39 4.30 -10.35
N HIS A 286 1.28 3.73 -9.14
CA HIS A 286 0.09 3.01 -8.70
C HIS A 286 -0.61 3.61 -7.48
N LEU A 287 -0.06 4.68 -6.88
CA LEU A 287 -0.59 5.33 -5.67
C LEU A 287 -0.55 4.40 -4.45
N ALA A 288 -1.47 3.45 -4.34
CA ALA A 288 -1.51 2.45 -3.29
C ALA A 288 -1.71 1.07 -3.91
N THR A 289 -1.17 0.03 -3.28
CA THR A 289 -1.43 -1.36 -3.67
C THR A 289 -2.94 -1.61 -3.54
N LEU A 290 -3.61 -1.89 -4.65
CA LEU A 290 -5.00 -2.34 -4.62
C LEU A 290 -5.02 -3.80 -4.19
N GLU A 291 -5.54 -4.07 -3.00
CA GLU A 291 -5.63 -5.43 -2.47
C GLU A 291 -6.99 -6.01 -2.82
N VAL A 292 -6.98 -7.20 -3.41
CA VAL A 292 -8.20 -7.93 -3.77
C VAL A 292 -8.58 -8.82 -2.60
N ARG A 293 -9.86 -8.84 -2.22
CA ARG A 293 -10.36 -9.71 -1.14
C ARG A 293 -11.62 -10.45 -1.58
N GLN A 294 -11.66 -11.77 -1.38
CA GLN A 294 -12.82 -12.60 -1.71
C GLN A 294 -13.00 -13.75 -0.70
N ASP A 295 -14.24 -14.20 -0.52
CA ASP A 295 -14.62 -15.34 0.32
C ASP A 295 -14.13 -16.68 -0.24
N SER A 296 -13.56 -17.51 0.63
CA SER A 296 -13.04 -18.85 0.31
C SER A 296 -14.06 -19.73 -0.42
N ALA A 297 -15.34 -19.64 -0.09
CA ALA A 297 -16.40 -20.43 -0.72
C ALA A 297 -16.57 -20.10 -2.21
N LYS A 298 -16.21 -18.90 -2.65
CA LYS A 298 -16.20 -18.55 -4.08
C LYS A 298 -15.06 -19.24 -4.84
N HIS A 299 -13.92 -19.46 -4.18
CA HIS A 299 -12.80 -20.21 -4.76
C HIS A 299 -13.12 -21.69 -4.85
N GLU A 300 -13.64 -22.28 -3.75
CA GLU A 300 -14.07 -23.68 -3.71
C GLU A 300 -15.12 -23.96 -4.80
N ALA A 301 -16.13 -23.08 -4.94
CA ALA A 301 -17.17 -23.24 -5.95
C ALA A 301 -16.61 -23.20 -7.39
N ALA A 302 -15.71 -22.26 -7.68
CA ALA A 302 -15.07 -22.14 -8.99
C ALA A 302 -14.23 -23.39 -9.34
N ILE A 303 -13.44 -23.89 -8.38
CA ILE A 303 -12.65 -25.12 -8.55
C ILE A 303 -13.55 -26.34 -8.69
N ALA A 304 -14.60 -26.45 -7.88
CA ALA A 304 -15.53 -27.58 -7.95
C ALA A 304 -16.26 -27.65 -9.28
N GLU A 305 -16.75 -26.51 -9.79
CA GLU A 305 -17.37 -26.43 -11.12
C GLU A 305 -16.38 -26.85 -12.21
N ALA A 306 -15.20 -26.25 -12.21
CA ALA A 306 -14.17 -26.51 -13.20
C ALA A 306 -13.74 -27.99 -13.23
N LEU A 307 -13.48 -28.60 -12.06
CA LEU A 307 -13.06 -29.99 -11.97
C LEU A 307 -14.18 -30.98 -12.30
N SER A 308 -15.44 -30.63 -11.98
CA SER A 308 -16.60 -31.43 -12.39
C SER A 308 -16.71 -31.51 -13.91
N ILE A 309 -16.62 -30.37 -14.61
CA ILE A 309 -16.76 -30.34 -16.07
C ILE A 309 -15.54 -30.94 -16.78
N ARG A 310 -14.32 -30.62 -16.30
CA ARG A 310 -13.08 -30.99 -17.01
C ARG A 310 -12.55 -32.39 -16.66
N GLN A 311 -12.83 -32.88 -15.46
CA GLN A 311 -12.27 -34.14 -14.95
C GLN A 311 -13.32 -35.08 -14.31
N GLY A 312 -14.59 -34.67 -14.22
CA GLY A 312 -15.64 -35.48 -13.59
C GLY A 312 -15.47 -35.64 -12.08
N VAL A 313 -14.74 -34.75 -11.42
CA VAL A 313 -14.42 -34.84 -9.99
C VAL A 313 -15.42 -34.04 -9.16
N GLU A 314 -16.05 -34.67 -8.18
CA GLU A 314 -16.91 -34.00 -7.19
C GLU A 314 -16.08 -33.41 -6.03
N TYR A 315 -15.39 -32.30 -6.31
CA TYR A 315 -14.44 -31.67 -5.39
C TYR A 315 -15.02 -31.38 -3.99
N ALA A 316 -16.24 -30.84 -3.92
CA ALA A 316 -16.89 -30.48 -2.66
C ALA A 316 -17.10 -31.67 -1.69
N ARG A 317 -17.07 -32.92 -2.18
CA ARG A 317 -17.21 -34.14 -1.36
C ARG A 317 -15.88 -34.69 -0.83
N LEU A 318 -14.75 -34.13 -1.27
CA LEU A 318 -13.44 -34.54 -0.80
C LEU A 318 -13.18 -33.99 0.61
N ASP A 319 -12.54 -34.82 1.44
CA ASP A 319 -11.94 -34.36 2.69
C ASP A 319 -10.69 -33.50 2.43
N GLU A 320 -10.22 -32.79 3.46
CA GLU A 320 -9.11 -31.84 3.34
C GLU A 320 -7.83 -32.47 2.77
N SER A 321 -7.47 -33.66 3.24
CA SER A 321 -6.26 -34.35 2.75
C SER A 321 -6.35 -34.64 1.26
N ARG A 322 -7.52 -35.10 0.78
CA ARG A 322 -7.75 -35.37 -0.64
C ARG A 322 -7.83 -34.10 -1.48
N ARG A 323 -8.39 -33.01 -0.95
CA ARG A 323 -8.39 -31.69 -1.61
C ARG A 323 -6.96 -31.22 -1.81
N VAL A 324 -6.15 -31.23 -0.75
CA VAL A 324 -4.74 -30.84 -0.78
C VAL A 324 -3.94 -31.69 -1.78
N ASP A 325 -4.05 -33.02 -1.72
CA ASP A 325 -3.32 -33.90 -2.65
C ASP A 325 -3.70 -33.68 -4.11
N LEU A 326 -5.00 -33.47 -4.39
CA LEU A 326 -5.48 -33.15 -5.73
C LEU A 326 -4.94 -31.81 -6.23
N LEU A 327 -5.12 -30.73 -5.45
CA LEU A 327 -4.67 -29.39 -5.82
C LEU A 327 -3.16 -29.33 -6.05
N ARG A 328 -2.37 -29.99 -5.18
CA ARG A 328 -0.91 -30.10 -5.36
C ARG A 328 -0.56 -30.79 -6.67
N GLY A 329 -1.25 -31.88 -7.00
CA GLY A 329 -1.08 -32.57 -8.28
C GLY A 329 -1.37 -31.66 -9.49
N LEU A 330 -2.46 -30.89 -9.42
CA LEU A 330 -2.85 -29.95 -10.47
C LEU A 330 -1.84 -28.82 -10.66
N ILE A 331 -1.41 -28.19 -9.55
CA ILE A 331 -0.40 -27.13 -9.55
C ILE A 331 0.91 -27.63 -10.19
N ARG A 332 1.39 -28.81 -9.79
CA ARG A 332 2.62 -29.40 -10.36
C ARG A 332 2.49 -29.76 -11.83
N SER A 333 1.29 -30.15 -12.27
CA SER A 333 1.06 -30.51 -13.67
C SER A 333 0.96 -29.28 -14.59
N GLY A 334 0.89 -28.07 -14.02
CA GLY A 334 0.65 -26.85 -14.78
C GLY A 334 -0.77 -26.80 -15.35
N TRP A 335 -1.76 -27.39 -14.65
CA TRP A 335 -3.15 -27.36 -15.08
C TRP A 335 -3.68 -25.92 -15.14
N GLN A 336 -4.40 -25.59 -16.21
CA GLN A 336 -4.90 -24.23 -16.47
C GLN A 336 -6.38 -24.22 -16.84
N LEU A 337 -7.07 -23.15 -16.43
CA LEU A 337 -8.47 -22.86 -16.80
C LEU A 337 -8.56 -21.91 -18.01
N SER A 338 -8.02 -22.35 -19.15
CA SER A 338 -7.96 -21.52 -20.36
C SER A 338 -9.30 -21.41 -21.11
N ASP A 339 -10.12 -22.47 -21.12
CA ASP A 339 -11.44 -22.46 -21.74
C ASP A 339 -12.53 -22.17 -20.69
N ARG A 340 -13.26 -21.06 -20.90
CA ARG A 340 -14.26 -20.53 -19.96
C ARG A 340 -15.70 -20.62 -20.47
N HIS A 341 -15.95 -21.11 -21.70
CA HIS A 341 -17.27 -21.02 -22.34
C HIS A 341 -18.40 -21.74 -21.57
N ASP A 342 -18.06 -22.87 -20.93
CA ASP A 342 -19.03 -23.68 -20.20
C ASP A 342 -19.12 -23.34 -18.69
N LEU A 343 -18.41 -22.29 -18.24
CA LEU A 343 -18.38 -21.89 -16.83
C LEU A 343 -19.50 -20.90 -16.51
N THR A 344 -19.97 -20.91 -15.27
CA THR A 344 -20.95 -19.94 -14.77
C THR A 344 -20.38 -18.52 -14.69
N ALA A 345 -21.28 -17.53 -14.69
CA ALA A 345 -20.90 -16.13 -14.56
C ALA A 345 -20.13 -15.84 -13.25
N ASP A 346 -20.46 -16.51 -12.15
CA ASP A 346 -19.76 -16.36 -10.87
C ASP A 346 -18.31 -16.86 -10.96
N THR A 347 -18.08 -18.00 -11.60
CA THR A 347 -16.73 -18.54 -11.81
C THR A 347 -15.93 -17.71 -12.80
N ILE A 348 -16.57 -17.21 -13.86
CA ILE A 348 -15.95 -16.28 -14.81
C ILE A 348 -15.52 -15.01 -14.08
N GLU A 349 -16.36 -14.43 -13.22
CA GLU A 349 -16.01 -13.23 -12.44
C GLU A 349 -14.79 -13.46 -11.53
N VAL A 350 -14.66 -14.63 -10.91
CA VAL A 350 -13.46 -15.00 -10.13
C VAL A 350 -12.21 -15.00 -11.01
N LEU A 351 -12.26 -15.59 -12.21
CA LEU A 351 -11.13 -15.66 -13.12
C LEU A 351 -10.80 -14.29 -13.74
N ASP A 352 -11.82 -13.53 -14.16
CA ASP A 352 -11.67 -12.18 -14.70
C ASP A 352 -11.05 -11.22 -13.67
N THR A 353 -11.28 -11.47 -12.37
CA THR A 353 -10.60 -10.74 -11.30
C THR A 353 -9.09 -10.94 -11.32
N PHE A 354 -8.63 -12.19 -11.45
CA PHE A 354 -7.20 -12.46 -11.56
C PHE A 354 -6.61 -11.88 -12.84
N ASP A 355 -7.35 -11.88 -13.95
CA ASP A 355 -6.92 -11.22 -15.18
C ASP A 355 -6.81 -9.70 -15.02
N ALA A 356 -7.75 -9.07 -14.32
CA ALA A 356 -7.68 -7.64 -13.98
C ALA A 356 -6.44 -7.31 -13.13
N MET A 357 -6.07 -8.19 -12.20
CA MET A 357 -4.81 -8.06 -11.44
C MET A 357 -3.60 -8.13 -12.37
N VAL A 358 -3.54 -9.10 -13.29
CA VAL A 358 -2.46 -9.23 -14.28
C VAL A 358 -2.35 -7.97 -15.14
N ALA A 359 -3.47 -7.46 -15.65
CA ALA A 359 -3.52 -6.23 -16.44
C ALA A 359 -2.97 -5.04 -15.63
N GLY A 360 -3.40 -4.90 -14.37
CA GLY A 360 -2.90 -3.90 -13.44
C GLY A 360 -1.40 -3.97 -13.21
N GLN A 361 -0.87 -5.17 -12.91
CA GLN A 361 0.56 -5.39 -12.69
C GLN A 361 1.39 -5.08 -13.93
N ARG A 362 0.90 -5.44 -15.12
CA ARG A 362 1.56 -5.16 -16.39
C ARG A 362 1.64 -3.66 -16.69
N GLU A 363 0.59 -2.90 -16.40
CA GLU A 363 0.52 -1.47 -16.71
C GLU A 363 1.21 -0.58 -15.66
N LEU A 364 1.08 -0.94 -14.39
CA LEU A 364 1.46 -0.08 -13.25
C LEU A 364 2.67 -0.61 -12.46
N GLY A 365 3.15 -1.80 -12.82
CA GLY A 365 4.14 -2.56 -12.07
C GLY A 365 3.49 -3.49 -11.03
N GLU A 366 4.21 -4.53 -10.66
CA GLU A 366 3.73 -5.61 -9.78
C GLU A 366 3.05 -5.12 -8.49
N ARG A 367 3.66 -4.16 -7.79
CA ARG A 367 3.15 -3.60 -6.52
C ARG A 367 1.77 -2.94 -6.60
N ALA A 368 1.25 -2.70 -7.80
CA ALA A 368 -0.06 -2.09 -7.97
C ALA A 368 -1.20 -3.01 -7.51
N CYS A 369 -1.03 -4.33 -7.62
CA CYS A 369 -2.07 -5.30 -7.30
C CYS A 369 -1.46 -6.69 -7.02
N ASP A 370 -0.57 -6.78 -6.02
CA ASP A 370 0.17 -7.99 -5.67
C ASP A 370 -0.36 -8.72 -4.43
N THR A 371 -1.49 -8.30 -3.85
CA THR A 371 -2.02 -8.89 -2.61
C THR A 371 -3.44 -9.43 -2.84
N TYR A 372 -3.63 -10.72 -2.57
CA TYR A 372 -4.93 -11.39 -2.62
C TYR A 372 -5.30 -11.95 -1.24
N ILE A 373 -6.43 -11.51 -0.68
CA ILE A 373 -6.90 -11.83 0.67
C ILE A 373 -8.05 -12.83 0.57
N ILE A 374 -7.97 -13.91 1.33
CA ILE A 374 -8.99 -14.96 1.39
C ILE A 374 -9.79 -14.78 2.68
N SER A 375 -11.04 -14.31 2.56
CA SER A 375 -12.00 -14.29 3.66
C SER A 375 -12.41 -15.68 4.08
N MET A 376 -12.78 -15.84 5.34
CA MET A 376 -13.32 -17.10 5.87
C MET A 376 -12.38 -18.28 5.61
N ALA A 377 -11.08 -18.05 5.66
CA ALA A 377 -10.08 -19.11 5.52
C ALA A 377 -10.10 -20.01 6.76
N GLU A 378 -10.22 -21.31 6.54
CA GLU A 378 -10.28 -22.34 7.58
C GLU A 378 -9.25 -23.45 7.41
N SER A 379 -8.62 -23.56 6.23
CA SER A 379 -7.84 -24.74 5.85
C SER A 379 -6.64 -24.40 4.94
N ALA A 380 -5.79 -25.40 4.69
CA ALA A 380 -4.67 -25.24 3.76
C ALA A 380 -5.15 -25.25 2.30
N SER A 381 -6.21 -26.00 1.98
CA SER A 381 -6.77 -26.05 0.62
C SER A 381 -7.21 -24.68 0.12
N ASP A 382 -7.77 -23.82 0.99
CA ASP A 382 -8.22 -22.47 0.61
C ASP A 382 -7.11 -21.67 -0.10
N THR A 383 -5.87 -21.80 0.37
CA THR A 383 -4.71 -21.10 -0.23
C THR A 383 -4.23 -21.75 -1.52
N LEU A 384 -4.35 -23.08 -1.64
CA LEU A 384 -4.02 -23.80 -2.86
C LEU A 384 -5.05 -23.58 -3.98
N GLU A 385 -6.33 -23.43 -3.62
CA GLU A 385 -7.39 -23.06 -4.57
C GLU A 385 -7.09 -21.72 -5.22
N VAL A 386 -6.74 -20.70 -4.42
CA VAL A 386 -6.30 -19.40 -4.94
C VAL A 386 -5.02 -19.53 -5.76
N ALA A 387 -4.03 -20.31 -5.32
CA ALA A 387 -2.80 -20.51 -6.09
C ALA A 387 -3.08 -21.13 -7.47
N LEU A 388 -4.02 -22.08 -7.56
CA LEU A 388 -4.40 -22.71 -8.81
C LEU A 388 -5.17 -21.75 -9.75
N LEU A 389 -6.10 -20.98 -9.19
CA LEU A 389 -6.87 -19.96 -9.93
C LEU A 389 -5.96 -18.84 -10.44
N ALA A 390 -5.13 -18.29 -9.56
CA ALA A 390 -4.16 -17.25 -9.91
C ALA A 390 -3.12 -17.74 -10.92
N GLY A 391 -2.68 -19.00 -10.81
CA GLY A 391 -1.78 -19.62 -11.77
C GLY A 391 -2.38 -19.80 -13.16
N SER A 392 -3.70 -20.00 -13.25
CA SER A 392 -4.41 -20.06 -14.53
C SER A 392 -4.40 -18.72 -15.28
N SER A 393 -4.29 -17.59 -14.58
CA SER A 393 -4.11 -16.25 -15.17
C SER A 393 -2.63 -15.85 -15.33
N GLY A 394 -1.70 -16.65 -14.83
CA GLY A 394 -0.25 -16.42 -14.94
C GLY A 394 0.37 -15.55 -13.83
N LEU A 395 -0.33 -15.34 -12.72
CA LEU A 395 0.20 -14.60 -11.55
C LEU A 395 1.21 -15.42 -10.74
N CYS A 396 1.10 -16.75 -10.81
CA CYS A 396 2.07 -17.65 -10.19
C CYS A 396 2.22 -18.96 -10.96
N GLU A 397 3.36 -19.61 -10.79
CA GLU A 397 3.64 -20.90 -11.41
C GLU A 397 4.64 -21.67 -10.56
N VAL A 398 4.44 -22.98 -10.46
CA VAL A 398 5.39 -23.92 -9.84
C VAL A 398 5.81 -24.90 -10.92
N SER A 399 7.09 -24.90 -11.25
CA SER A 399 7.66 -25.82 -12.23
C SER A 399 7.88 -27.22 -11.63
N PRO A 400 7.90 -28.28 -12.45
CA PRO A 400 8.10 -29.66 -11.96
C PRO A 400 9.42 -29.90 -11.22
N ASP A 401 10.43 -29.07 -11.45
CA ASP A 401 11.73 -29.11 -10.78
C ASP A 401 11.72 -28.44 -9.39
N GLY A 402 10.57 -27.88 -8.97
CA GLY A 402 10.38 -27.20 -7.69
C GLY A 402 10.75 -25.72 -7.71
N SER A 403 11.20 -25.18 -8.84
CA SER A 403 11.31 -23.73 -9.02
C SER A 403 9.93 -23.09 -9.15
N ALA A 404 9.80 -21.82 -8.75
CA ALA A 404 8.52 -21.14 -8.80
C ALA A 404 8.69 -19.65 -9.09
N ARG A 405 7.66 -19.07 -9.71
CA ARG A 405 7.50 -17.62 -9.85
C ARG A 405 6.16 -17.22 -9.23
N SER A 406 6.13 -16.08 -8.54
CA SER A 406 4.88 -15.51 -8.04
C SER A 406 4.98 -13.99 -8.03
N SER A 407 3.99 -13.34 -8.62
CA SER A 407 3.79 -11.90 -8.54
C SER A 407 2.67 -11.53 -7.55
N ILE A 408 2.18 -12.51 -6.77
CA ILE A 408 1.14 -12.32 -5.76
C ILE A 408 1.51 -12.90 -4.39
N ASP A 409 1.04 -12.23 -3.35
CA ASP A 409 0.99 -12.68 -1.97
C ASP A 409 -0.44 -13.17 -1.66
N ILE A 410 -0.56 -14.45 -1.30
CA ILE A 410 -1.83 -15.06 -0.88
C ILE A 410 -1.95 -14.93 0.64
N VAL A 411 -2.97 -14.21 1.10
CA VAL A 411 -3.13 -13.77 2.49
C VAL A 411 -4.40 -14.36 3.10
N PRO A 412 -4.32 -15.46 3.87
CA PRO A 412 -5.49 -15.95 4.60
C PRO A 412 -5.88 -14.96 5.72
N ILE A 413 -7.18 -14.77 5.94
CA ILE A 413 -7.69 -14.12 7.15
C ILE A 413 -8.29 -15.14 8.11
N PHE A 414 -7.82 -15.10 9.36
CA PHE A 414 -8.44 -15.83 10.46
C PHE A 414 -9.33 -14.87 11.25
N GLU A 415 -10.65 -15.02 11.09
CA GLU A 415 -11.65 -14.08 11.62
C GLU A 415 -12.72 -14.72 12.51
N GLN A 416 -12.74 -16.05 12.64
CA GLN A 416 -13.63 -16.77 13.54
C GLN A 416 -12.87 -17.47 14.67
N VAL A 417 -13.57 -17.80 15.76
CA VAL A 417 -12.99 -18.42 16.96
C VAL A 417 -12.28 -19.73 16.64
N ARG A 418 -12.87 -20.58 15.79
CA ARG A 418 -12.30 -21.90 15.46
C ARG A 418 -11.02 -21.77 14.64
N PRO A 419 -10.98 -21.08 13.48
CA PRO A 419 -9.74 -20.80 12.75
C PRO A 419 -8.69 -20.09 13.61
N LEU A 420 -9.06 -19.13 14.46
CA LEU A 420 -8.10 -18.46 15.35
C LEU A 420 -7.42 -19.40 16.34
N ARG A 421 -8.13 -20.41 16.86
CA ARG A 421 -7.52 -21.43 17.74
C ARG A 421 -6.54 -22.33 16.99
N GLY A 422 -6.77 -22.56 15.70
CA GLY A 422 -5.95 -23.41 14.84
C GLY A 422 -4.96 -22.65 13.95
N ALA A 423 -4.87 -21.32 14.07
CA ALA A 423 -4.18 -20.47 13.09
C ALA A 423 -2.72 -20.88 12.86
N GLY A 424 -1.98 -21.17 13.94
CA GLY A 424 -0.60 -21.65 13.84
C GLY A 424 -0.47 -23.04 13.20
N GLN A 425 -1.43 -23.94 13.46
CA GLN A 425 -1.45 -25.27 12.84
C GLN A 425 -1.77 -25.18 11.34
N ILE A 426 -2.81 -24.44 10.97
CA ILE A 426 -3.20 -24.23 9.57
C ILE A 426 -2.03 -23.64 8.78
N LEU A 427 -1.36 -22.61 9.34
CA LEU A 427 -0.20 -22.01 8.69
C LEU A 427 0.99 -22.98 8.58
N ASP A 428 1.23 -23.81 9.60
CA ASP A 428 2.28 -24.83 9.57
C ASP A 428 2.03 -25.86 8.45
N GLU A 429 0.78 -26.34 8.34
CA GLU A 429 0.34 -27.26 7.30
C GLU A 429 0.48 -26.64 5.90
N MET A 430 0.07 -25.38 5.74
CA MET A 430 0.26 -24.62 4.50
C MET A 430 1.75 -24.54 4.09
N LEU A 431 2.63 -24.14 5.02
CA LEU A 431 4.06 -23.95 4.74
C LEU A 431 4.81 -25.28 4.57
N ALA A 432 4.26 -26.38 5.07
CA ALA A 432 4.79 -27.73 4.85
C ALA A 432 4.53 -28.26 3.43
N ILE A 433 3.57 -27.68 2.69
CA ILE A 433 3.26 -28.06 1.31
C ILE A 433 4.35 -27.52 0.36
N PRO A 434 5.13 -28.38 -0.33
CA PRO A 434 6.27 -27.93 -1.14
C PRO A 434 5.90 -26.92 -2.22
N GLU A 435 4.75 -27.11 -2.88
CA GLU A 435 4.27 -26.25 -3.95
C GLU A 435 3.97 -24.84 -3.43
N TYR A 436 3.25 -24.72 -2.31
CA TYR A 436 2.96 -23.43 -1.68
C TYR A 436 4.23 -22.78 -1.12
N ARG A 437 5.10 -23.57 -0.47
CA ARG A 437 6.38 -23.07 0.07
C ARG A 437 7.28 -22.50 -1.02
N ALA A 438 7.26 -23.07 -2.23
CA ALA A 438 7.99 -22.55 -3.38
C ALA A 438 7.47 -21.18 -3.82
N LEU A 439 6.14 -20.98 -3.82
CA LEU A 439 5.54 -19.66 -4.07
C LEU A 439 5.95 -18.63 -3.02
N VAL A 440 5.89 -18.97 -1.72
CA VAL A 440 6.34 -18.09 -0.64
C VAL A 440 7.83 -17.74 -0.77
N ARG A 441 8.67 -18.69 -1.21
CA ARG A 441 10.08 -18.44 -1.48
C ARG A 441 10.28 -17.48 -2.65
N ALA A 442 9.50 -17.62 -3.72
CA ALA A 442 9.53 -16.70 -4.85
C ALA A 442 9.15 -15.26 -4.44
N ARG A 443 8.38 -15.10 -3.35
CA ARG A 443 8.04 -13.82 -2.71
C ARG A 443 9.03 -13.38 -1.63
N GLY A 444 10.21 -13.97 -1.57
CA GLY A 444 11.29 -13.59 -0.65
C GLY A 444 11.13 -14.13 0.78
N ASP A 445 10.48 -15.29 0.94
CA ASP A 445 10.25 -15.94 2.22
C ASP A 445 9.45 -15.07 3.20
N VAL A 446 8.44 -14.37 2.68
CA VAL A 446 7.53 -13.53 3.46
C VAL A 446 6.11 -14.07 3.34
N GLN A 447 5.46 -14.32 4.48
CA GLN A 447 4.05 -14.69 4.52
C GLN A 447 3.26 -13.60 5.25
N GLN A 448 2.25 -13.06 4.56
CA GLN A 448 1.27 -12.18 5.20
C GLN A 448 0.12 -13.02 5.76
N VAL A 449 -0.34 -12.73 6.98
CA VAL A 449 -1.55 -13.34 7.55
C VAL A 449 -2.40 -12.24 8.15
N MET A 450 -3.69 -12.25 7.83
CA MET A 450 -4.64 -11.26 8.34
C MET A 450 -5.40 -11.80 9.56
N LEU A 451 -5.65 -10.92 10.53
CA LEU A 451 -6.43 -11.24 11.73
C LEU A 451 -7.68 -10.36 11.82
N GLY A 452 -8.85 -10.99 11.86
CA GLY A 452 -10.16 -10.33 11.85
C GLY A 452 -10.70 -10.03 13.25
N TYR A 453 -10.42 -8.85 13.81
CA TYR A 453 -10.84 -8.51 15.17
C TYR A 453 -12.36 -8.36 15.32
N SER A 454 -13.00 -7.63 14.42
CA SER A 454 -14.44 -7.32 14.54
C SER A 454 -15.29 -8.57 14.49
N ASP A 455 -15.01 -9.48 13.56
CA ASP A 455 -15.81 -10.68 13.35
C ASP A 455 -15.56 -11.72 14.43
N SER A 456 -14.32 -11.85 14.92
CA SER A 456 -14.02 -12.69 16.08
C SER A 456 -14.70 -12.19 17.35
N ASN A 457 -14.84 -10.87 17.52
CA ASN A 457 -15.59 -10.29 18.64
C ASN A 457 -17.09 -10.59 18.56
N LYS A 458 -17.67 -10.64 17.36
CA LYS A 458 -19.09 -11.00 17.16
C LYS A 458 -19.32 -12.49 17.45
N ASP A 459 -18.37 -13.34 17.07
CA ASP A 459 -18.43 -14.79 17.23
C ASP A 459 -18.16 -15.24 18.69
N GLY A 460 -17.01 -14.85 19.25
CA GLY A 460 -16.54 -15.34 20.56
C GLY A 460 -16.76 -14.39 21.75
N GLY A 461 -17.23 -13.16 21.51
CA GLY A 461 -17.26 -12.10 22.52
C GLY A 461 -15.89 -11.45 22.78
N PHE A 462 -15.91 -10.20 23.25
CA PHE A 462 -14.72 -9.34 23.26
C PHE A 462 -13.51 -9.91 23.99
N LEU A 463 -13.66 -10.39 25.23
CA LEU A 463 -12.52 -10.85 26.03
C LEU A 463 -11.87 -12.12 25.45
N ALA A 464 -12.69 -13.12 25.12
CA ALA A 464 -12.21 -14.39 24.57
C ALA A 464 -11.56 -14.19 23.20
N ALA A 465 -12.18 -13.37 22.33
CA ALA A 465 -11.61 -13.06 21.01
C ALA A 465 -10.25 -12.37 21.12
N ASN A 466 -10.09 -11.35 21.98
CA ASN A 466 -8.80 -10.67 22.14
C ASN A 466 -7.71 -11.60 22.72
N TRP A 467 -8.06 -12.50 23.64
CA TRP A 467 -7.12 -13.51 24.13
C TRP A 467 -6.72 -14.50 23.05
N LEU A 468 -7.69 -15.00 22.27
CA LEU A 468 -7.40 -15.90 21.14
C LEU A 468 -6.55 -15.23 20.08
N LEU A 469 -6.82 -13.97 19.75
CA LEU A 469 -5.98 -13.17 18.87
C LEU A 469 -4.56 -13.09 19.40
N TYR A 470 -4.37 -12.74 20.68
CA TYR A 470 -3.05 -12.69 21.31
C TYR A 470 -2.27 -14.00 21.16
N LYS A 471 -2.92 -15.14 21.41
CA LYS A 471 -2.31 -16.47 21.19
C LYS A 471 -1.99 -16.74 19.71
N ALA A 472 -2.94 -16.45 18.82
CA ALA A 472 -2.75 -16.64 17.38
C ALA A 472 -1.54 -15.87 16.85
N HIS A 473 -1.27 -14.65 17.33
CA HIS A 473 -0.05 -13.91 16.95
C HIS A 473 1.22 -14.72 17.26
N ARG A 474 1.31 -15.32 18.46
CA ARG A 474 2.45 -16.15 18.88
C ARG A 474 2.55 -17.43 18.06
N ASP A 475 1.44 -18.15 17.93
CA ASP A 475 1.39 -19.44 17.25
C ASP A 475 1.75 -19.30 15.76
N LEU A 476 1.30 -18.22 15.11
CA LEU A 476 1.67 -17.89 13.72
C LEU A 476 3.16 -17.55 13.60
N ALA A 477 3.69 -16.77 14.54
CA ALA A 477 5.12 -16.42 14.53
C ALA A 477 6.01 -17.66 14.70
N GLU A 478 5.63 -18.57 15.59
CA GLU A 478 6.33 -19.83 15.78
C GLU A 478 6.26 -20.72 14.54
N ALA A 479 5.08 -20.85 13.92
CA ALA A 479 4.91 -21.59 12.68
C ALA A 479 5.81 -21.05 11.56
N CYS A 480 5.78 -19.74 11.31
CA CYS A 480 6.68 -19.10 10.35
C CYS A 480 8.17 -19.36 10.66
N SER A 481 8.56 -19.28 11.94
CA SER A 481 9.94 -19.51 12.37
C SER A 481 10.43 -20.93 12.04
N ARG A 482 9.60 -21.97 12.26
CA ARG A 482 9.93 -23.36 11.91
C ARG A 482 10.24 -23.56 10.42
N HIS A 483 9.65 -22.76 9.55
CA HIS A 483 9.82 -22.82 8.09
C HIS A 483 10.80 -21.79 7.52
N GLY A 484 11.47 -21.02 8.39
CA GLY A 484 12.37 -19.93 7.98
C GLY A 484 11.67 -18.82 7.19
N VAL A 485 10.39 -18.58 7.47
CA VAL A 485 9.55 -17.57 6.82
C VAL A 485 9.39 -16.36 7.74
N ARG A 486 9.43 -15.17 7.16
CA ARG A 486 9.13 -13.92 7.87
C ARG A 486 7.63 -13.65 7.86
N LEU A 487 7.03 -13.61 9.03
CA LEU A 487 5.62 -13.24 9.20
C LEU A 487 5.42 -11.71 9.05
N VAL A 488 4.37 -11.32 8.34
CA VAL A 488 3.81 -9.98 8.37
C VAL A 488 2.36 -10.08 8.80
N LEU A 489 2.05 -9.58 10.00
CA LEU A 489 0.67 -9.55 10.46
C LEU A 489 -0.08 -8.36 9.86
N PHE A 490 -1.23 -8.67 9.30
CA PHE A 490 -2.20 -7.70 8.82
C PHE A 490 -3.35 -7.58 9.83
N HIS A 491 -3.38 -6.47 10.57
CA HIS A 491 -4.41 -6.20 11.56
C HIS A 491 -5.68 -5.65 10.91
N GLY A 492 -6.76 -6.44 10.95
CA GLY A 492 -8.06 -6.05 10.43
C GLY A 492 -8.79 -4.99 11.25
N ARG A 493 -9.99 -4.64 10.77
CA ARG A 493 -10.89 -3.67 11.40
C ARG A 493 -11.31 -4.08 12.81
N GLY A 494 -11.52 -3.08 13.67
CA GLY A 494 -12.20 -3.27 14.96
C GLY A 494 -11.30 -3.62 16.16
N GLY A 495 -10.00 -3.83 15.96
CA GLY A 495 -9.01 -3.97 17.03
C GLY A 495 -8.60 -2.62 17.64
N ALA A 496 -7.86 -2.65 18.76
CA ALA A 496 -7.29 -1.45 19.39
C ALA A 496 -6.42 -0.62 18.43
N ILE A 497 -5.81 -1.28 17.43
CA ILE A 497 -4.98 -0.69 16.38
C ILE A 497 -5.83 0.05 15.33
N GLY A 498 -7.02 -0.45 15.01
CA GLY A 498 -7.86 0.06 13.91
C GLY A 498 -8.99 1.03 14.31
N ARG A 499 -9.32 1.18 15.60
CA ARG A 499 -10.51 1.94 16.05
C ARG A 499 -10.33 3.46 16.24
N GLY A 500 -9.16 4.04 16.00
CA GLY A 500 -8.99 5.50 16.10
C GLY A 500 -8.99 6.10 17.52
N GLY A 501 -9.64 5.46 18.51
CA GLY A 501 -9.91 6.02 19.83
C GLY A 501 -8.81 5.86 20.90
N GLY A 502 -7.71 5.17 20.58
CA GLY A 502 -6.56 4.99 21.47
C GLY A 502 -5.24 5.35 20.79
N GLN A 503 -4.17 5.54 21.59
CA GLN A 503 -2.83 5.77 21.04
C GLN A 503 -2.35 4.51 20.33
N MET A 504 -2.36 4.50 19.00
CA MET A 504 -1.98 3.35 18.17
C MET A 504 -0.60 2.80 18.55
N GLY A 505 0.34 3.69 18.91
CA GLY A 505 1.64 3.28 19.42
C GLY A 505 1.59 2.38 20.66
N LYS A 506 0.65 2.60 21.60
CA LYS A 506 0.46 1.71 22.76
C LYS A 506 -0.06 0.34 22.34
N ALA A 507 -0.98 0.30 21.37
CA ALA A 507 -1.52 -0.96 20.87
C ALA A 507 -0.45 -1.80 20.16
N ILE A 508 0.43 -1.16 19.40
CA ILE A 508 1.61 -1.81 18.77
C ILE A 508 2.54 -2.36 19.86
N LEU A 509 2.87 -1.54 20.86
CA LEU A 509 3.76 -1.94 21.96
C LEU A 509 3.20 -3.06 22.85
N SER A 510 1.89 -3.29 22.83
CA SER A 510 1.22 -4.35 23.61
C SER A 510 1.11 -5.70 22.89
N GLN A 511 1.48 -5.78 21.62
CA GLN A 511 1.41 -7.06 20.89
C GLN A 511 2.48 -8.05 21.41
N PRO A 512 2.30 -9.37 21.18
CA PRO A 512 3.34 -10.35 21.42
C PRO A 512 4.61 -10.01 20.67
N ARG A 513 5.73 -9.79 21.38
CA ARG A 513 7.00 -9.39 20.77
C ARG A 513 7.52 -10.41 19.75
N ALA A 514 7.26 -11.70 19.96
CA ALA A 514 7.60 -12.75 19.00
C ALA A 514 6.94 -12.57 17.62
N ALA A 515 5.78 -11.89 17.58
CA ALA A 515 5.03 -11.61 16.35
C ALA A 515 5.28 -10.21 15.78
N ILE A 516 5.95 -9.33 16.54
CA ILE A 516 6.34 -8.01 16.06
C ILE A 516 7.59 -8.16 15.19
N GLY A 517 7.38 -8.20 13.89
CA GLY A 517 8.45 -8.09 12.91
C GLY A 517 8.83 -6.63 12.62
N ARG A 518 9.60 -6.44 11.55
CA ARG A 518 9.96 -5.11 11.04
C ARG A 518 8.85 -4.47 10.20
N ALA A 519 7.73 -5.16 9.97
CA ALA A 519 6.62 -4.61 9.21
C ALA A 519 5.33 -4.70 10.01
N ILE A 520 4.52 -3.64 9.94
CA ILE A 520 3.15 -3.65 10.44
C ILE A 520 2.19 -3.24 9.32
N LYS A 521 1.20 -4.09 9.06
CA LYS A 521 0.13 -3.82 8.12
C LYS A 521 -1.19 -3.72 8.88
N PHE A 522 -1.99 -2.70 8.60
CA PHE A 522 -3.22 -2.47 9.37
C PHE A 522 -4.27 -1.74 8.57
N THR A 523 -5.53 -2.07 8.83
CA THR A 523 -6.67 -1.45 8.16
C THR A 523 -6.98 -0.09 8.79
N GLU A 524 -6.97 0.95 7.97
CA GLU A 524 -7.54 2.26 8.32
C GLU A 524 -9.01 2.29 7.92
N GLN A 525 -9.88 2.28 8.93
CA GLN A 525 -11.33 2.29 8.74
C GLN A 525 -11.78 3.61 8.11
N GLY A 526 -12.68 3.57 7.13
CA GLY A 526 -13.16 4.78 6.43
C GLY A 526 -13.60 5.93 7.36
N GLN A 527 -14.22 5.62 8.51
CA GLN A 527 -14.59 6.62 9.53
C GLN A 527 -13.40 7.35 10.18
N VAL A 528 -12.24 6.70 10.22
CA VAL A 528 -11.00 7.20 10.83
C VAL A 528 -10.10 7.83 9.77
N VAL A 529 -10.18 7.40 8.51
CA VAL A 529 -9.37 7.93 7.40
C VAL A 529 -9.47 9.45 7.34
N PHE A 530 -10.68 10.01 7.37
CA PHE A 530 -10.86 11.47 7.35
C PHE A 530 -10.21 12.14 8.57
N ALA A 531 -10.49 11.63 9.78
CA ALA A 531 -10.01 12.22 11.01
C ALA A 531 -8.48 12.22 11.13
N ARG A 532 -7.80 11.19 10.59
CA ARG A 532 -6.35 11.03 10.68
C ARG A 532 -5.60 11.62 9.49
N TYR A 533 -6.16 11.55 8.29
CA TYR A 533 -5.42 11.84 7.07
C TYR A 533 -5.84 13.12 6.36
N SER A 534 -6.94 13.78 6.72
CA SER A 534 -7.37 14.98 5.98
C SER A 534 -6.60 16.26 6.30
N GLU A 535 -5.90 16.31 7.44
CA GLU A 535 -4.97 17.38 7.77
C GLU A 535 -3.54 16.85 7.84
N PRO A 536 -2.59 17.41 7.06
CA PRO A 536 -1.19 16.94 7.02
C PRO A 536 -0.53 16.87 8.40
N GLY A 537 -0.81 17.84 9.28
CA GLY A 537 -0.23 17.84 10.64
C GLY A 537 -0.72 16.68 11.52
N ILE A 538 -1.99 16.28 11.38
CA ILE A 538 -2.54 15.12 12.11
C ILE A 538 -1.99 13.83 11.51
N ALA A 539 -1.96 13.74 10.18
CA ALA A 539 -1.45 12.59 9.45
C ALA A 539 0.02 12.34 9.75
N HIS A 540 0.84 13.40 9.79
CA HIS A 540 2.23 13.35 10.21
C HIS A 540 2.37 12.76 11.61
N ARG A 541 1.70 13.36 12.60
CA ARG A 541 1.80 12.89 13.98
C ARG A 541 1.34 11.43 14.14
N HIS A 542 0.30 11.04 13.42
CA HIS A 542 -0.22 9.67 13.43
C HIS A 542 0.81 8.67 12.88
N LEU A 543 1.29 8.89 11.65
CA LEU A 543 2.25 7.99 10.99
C LEU A 543 3.61 7.98 11.71
N GLU A 544 4.06 9.12 12.23
CA GLU A 544 5.25 9.24 13.08
C GLU A 544 5.13 8.36 14.33
N GLN A 545 3.99 8.42 15.04
CA GLN A 545 3.75 7.59 16.23
C GLN A 545 3.74 6.09 15.91
N VAL A 546 3.19 5.70 14.76
CA VAL A 546 3.18 4.31 14.31
C VAL A 546 4.60 3.84 14.00
N ALA A 547 5.36 4.61 13.21
CA ALA A 547 6.75 4.29 12.87
C ALA A 547 7.64 4.22 14.12
N SER A 548 7.51 5.19 15.03
CA SER A 548 8.23 5.23 16.30
C SER A 548 7.92 4.01 17.18
N ALA A 549 6.63 3.64 17.29
CA ALA A 549 6.24 2.48 18.08
C ALA A 549 6.72 1.16 17.46
N LEU A 550 6.67 1.02 16.14
CA LEU A 550 7.21 -0.15 15.44
C LEU A 550 8.72 -0.29 15.64
N LEU A 551 9.45 0.82 15.49
CA LEU A 551 10.89 0.88 15.76
C LEU A 551 11.20 0.46 17.20
N ALA A 552 10.58 1.12 18.18
CA ALA A 552 10.76 0.79 19.59
C ALA A 552 10.41 -0.67 19.89
N ALA A 553 9.39 -1.20 19.22
CA ALA A 553 8.94 -2.56 19.43
C ALA A 553 9.85 -3.64 18.84
N SER A 554 10.55 -3.30 17.75
CA SER A 554 11.47 -4.18 17.04
C SER A 554 12.87 -4.23 17.67
N LEU A 555 13.18 -3.28 18.56
CA LEU A 555 14.52 -3.00 19.07
C LEU A 555 14.83 -3.59 20.47
N ASP A 556 13.92 -4.35 21.09
CA ASP A 556 14.13 -4.91 22.45
C ASP A 556 14.00 -6.46 22.48
N PRO A 557 15.10 -7.21 22.26
CA PRO A 557 15.12 -8.66 22.40
C PRO A 557 14.87 -9.13 23.84
N GLU A 558 15.27 -8.37 24.85
CA GLU A 558 15.06 -8.70 26.27
C GLU A 558 13.58 -8.53 26.69
N ALA A 559 12.80 -7.75 25.93
CA ALA A 559 11.35 -7.69 26.10
C ALA A 559 10.64 -8.99 25.69
N ILE A 560 11.17 -9.76 24.72
CA ILE A 560 10.60 -11.06 24.32
C ILE A 560 10.62 -12.01 25.51
N ALA A 561 11.80 -12.24 26.09
CA ALA A 561 11.97 -13.18 27.21
C ALA A 561 11.15 -12.78 28.46
N ARG A 562 11.04 -11.47 28.75
CA ARG A 562 10.20 -10.97 29.85
C ARG A 562 8.71 -11.19 29.60
N GLN A 563 8.26 -11.04 28.35
CA GLN A 563 6.87 -11.26 27.97
C GLN A 563 6.50 -12.75 28.00
N GLU A 564 7.36 -13.63 27.47
CA GLU A 564 7.15 -15.08 27.53
C GLU A 564 7.00 -15.60 28.97
N ALA A 565 7.82 -15.07 29.89
CA ALA A 565 7.72 -15.40 31.31
C ALA A 565 6.43 -14.90 31.97
N ALA A 566 5.88 -13.76 31.52
CA ALA A 566 4.60 -13.24 31.99
C ALA A 566 3.43 -14.06 31.42
N ASP A 567 3.47 -14.38 30.14
CA ASP A 567 2.44 -15.16 29.45
C ASP A 567 2.28 -16.56 30.04
N SER A 568 3.40 -17.22 30.33
CA SER A 568 3.41 -18.55 30.97
C SER A 568 2.69 -18.55 32.33
N ARG A 569 2.71 -17.42 33.04
CA ARG A 569 1.97 -17.28 34.31
C ARG A 569 0.48 -17.12 34.07
N TRP A 570 0.09 -16.32 33.08
CA TRP A 570 -1.32 -16.12 32.73
C TRP A 570 -1.96 -17.41 32.23
N GLU A 571 -1.27 -18.19 31.37
CA GLU A 571 -1.77 -19.46 30.84
C GLU A 571 -1.92 -20.56 31.90
N ALA A 572 -1.18 -20.46 33.00
CA ALA A 572 -1.26 -21.40 34.13
C ALA A 572 -2.43 -21.12 35.09
N THR A 573 -3.12 -19.98 34.94
CA THR A 573 -4.29 -19.55 35.73
C THR A 573 -5.57 -19.75 34.95
#